data_AF-A0A9D2I2Q9-F1
#
_entry.id   AF-A0A9D2I2Q9-F1
#
_cell.length_a   1.000
_cell.length_b   1.000
_cell.length_c   1.000
_cell.angle_alpha   90.00
_cell.angle_beta   90.00
_cell.angle_gamma   90.00
#
_symmetry.space_group_name_H-M   'P 1'
#
loop_
_entity.id
_entity.type
_entity.pdbx_description
1 polymer ?
#
loop_
_entity_poly.entity_id
_entity_poly.type
_entity_poly.pdbx_seq_one_letter_code
_entity_poly.pdbx_strand_id
1 'polypeptide(L)' 'MGFRHDFLWGGATAANQCEGGYDKGGRGLANVDVVPIGKDR' A
#
# COMPACT_ATOMS: atom_id res chain seq x y z
N MET A 1 17.56 -18.38 -23.65
CA MET A 1 17.45 -18.62 -22.19
C MET A 1 16.15 -17.96 -21.73
N GLY A 2 15.21 -18.71 -21.15
CA GLY A 2 13.87 -18.23 -20.79
C GLY A 2 13.54 -18.49 -19.32
N PHE A 3 12.45 -17.90 -18.84
CA PHE A 3 11.95 -18.14 -17.49
C PHE A 3 11.53 -19.61 -17.31
N ARG A 4 11.55 -20.10 -16.06
CA ARG A 4 11.10 -21.45 -15.71
C ARG A 4 9.61 -21.63 -16.04
N HIS A 5 9.19 -22.85 -16.35
CA HIS A 5 7.79 -23.16 -16.67
C HIS A 5 6.84 -22.84 -15.51
N ASP A 6 7.32 -22.91 -14.28
CA ASP A 6 6.58 -22.64 -13.05
C ASP A 6 6.76 -21.21 -12.52
N PHE A 7 7.29 -20.30 -13.34
CA PHE A 7 7.50 -18.92 -12.91
C PHE A 7 6.15 -18.20 -12.78
N LEU A 8 5.82 -17.78 -11.56
CA LEU A 8 4.59 -17.07 -11.26
C LEU A 8 4.74 -15.57 -11.52
N TRP A 9 4.34 -15.15 -12.71
CA TRP A 9 4.14 -13.74 -13.01
C TRP A 9 2.92 -13.19 -12.28
N GLY A 10 3.00 -11.93 -11.89
CA GLY A 10 1.90 -11.24 -11.26
C GLY A 10 2.27 -9.79 -10.99
N GLY A 11 1.33 -9.09 -10.35
CA GLY A 11 1.52 -7.76 -9.80
C GLY A 11 1.20 -7.76 -8.31
N ALA A 12 1.70 -6.76 -7.60
CA ALA A 12 1.39 -6.54 -6.20
C ALA A 12 1.01 -5.07 -5.99
N THR A 13 0.06 -4.85 -5.09
CA THR A 13 -0.34 -3.53 -4.60
C THR A 13 -0.35 -3.54 -3.07
N ALA A 14 -0.39 -2.36 -2.45
CA ALA A 14 -0.56 -2.22 -1.01
C ALA A 14 -1.81 -1.40 -0.70
N ALA A 15 -2.54 -1.80 0.35
CA ALA A 15 -3.82 -1.20 0.75
C ALA A 15 -3.77 0.33 0.81
N ASN A 16 -2.81 0.90 1.53
CA ASN A 16 -2.70 2.35 1.68
C ASN A 16 -2.38 3.11 0.38
N GLN A 17 -1.86 2.43 -0.64
CA GLN A 17 -1.53 3.04 -1.93
C GLN A 17 -2.71 3.03 -2.91
N CYS A 18 -3.75 2.22 -2.63
CA CYS A 18 -4.84 2.00 -3.60
C CYS A 18 -6.26 2.11 -3.01
N GLU A 19 -6.47 1.78 -1.74
CA GLU A 19 -7.81 1.73 -1.14
C GLU A 19 -8.37 3.12 -0.78
N GLY A 20 -7.53 4.01 -0.26
CA GLY A 20 -7.98 5.28 0.32
C GLY A 20 -8.82 5.08 1.59
N GLY A 21 -9.83 5.95 1.79
CA GLY A 21 -10.82 5.78 2.86
C GLY A 21 -10.26 5.71 4.28
N TYR A 22 -9.17 6.43 4.59
CA TYR A 22 -8.47 6.31 5.88
C TYR A 22 -9.35 6.65 7.10
N ASP A 23 -10.39 7.47 6.90
CA ASP A 23 -11.34 7.92 7.93
C ASP A 23 -12.74 7.32 7.77
N LYS A 24 -12.91 6.28 6.94
CA LYS A 24 -14.22 5.68 6.63
C LYS A 24 -14.45 4.37 7.39
N GLY A 25 -15.73 4.03 7.60
CA GLY A 25 -16.12 2.73 8.14
C GLY A 25 -15.63 2.41 9.55
N GLY A 26 -15.23 3.42 10.33
CA GLY A 26 -14.67 3.22 11.67
C GLY A 26 -13.23 2.67 11.66
N ARG A 27 -12.53 2.72 10.52
CA ARG A 27 -11.10 2.41 10.44
C ARG A 27 -10.30 3.34 11.36
N GLY A 28 -9.39 2.76 12.15
CA GLY A 28 -8.43 3.51 12.95
C GLY A 28 -7.25 4.04 12.11
N LEU A 29 -6.59 5.08 12.59
CA LEU A 29 -5.39 5.62 11.95
C LEU A 29 -4.27 4.58 11.94
N ALA A 30 -3.63 4.43 10.78
CA ALA A 30 -2.41 3.67 10.58
C ALA A 30 -1.21 4.60 10.48
N ASN A 31 0.00 4.03 10.60
CA ASN A 31 1.26 4.81 10.53
C ASN A 31 1.38 5.65 9.25
N VAL A 32 0.91 5.12 8.12
CA VAL A 32 0.95 5.79 6.80
C VAL A 32 -0.02 6.97 6.70
N ASP A 33 -1.06 7.02 7.52
CA ASP A 33 -2.03 8.13 7.51
C ASP A 33 -1.46 9.37 8.20
N VAL A 34 -0.34 9.23 8.90
CA VAL A 34 0.42 10.31 9.55
C VAL A 34 1.80 10.49 8.93
N VAL A 35 1.99 10.10 7.65
CA VAL A 35 3.26 10.30 6.93
C VAL A 35 3.00 10.95 5.56
N PRO A 36 3.74 12.02 5.21
CA PRO A 36 4.63 12.78 6.09
C PRO A 36 3.86 13.54 7.18
N ILE A 37 4.45 13.70 8.36
CA ILE A 37 3.96 14.62 9.39
C ILE A 37 5.13 15.41 9.98
N GLY A 38 4.87 16.68 10.30
CA GLY A 38 5.87 17.61 10.83
C GLY A 38 6.02 18.86 9.96
N LYS A 39 6.52 19.95 10.53
CA LYS A 39 6.67 21.24 9.84
C LYS A 39 7.69 21.22 8.69
N ASP A 40 8.61 20.27 8.70
CA ASP A 40 9.74 20.18 7.77
C ASP A 40 9.61 19.01 6.78
N ARG A 41 8.39 18.56 6.50
CA ARG A 41 8.09 17.45 5.60
C ARG A 41 6.97 17.81 4.64
#